data_AF-A0A839XQW8-F1
#
_entry.id   AF-A0A839XQW8-F1
#
_cell.length_a   1.000
_cell.length_b   1.000
_cell.length_c   1.000
_cell.angle_alpha   90.00
_cell.angle_beta   90.00
_cell.angle_gamma   90.00
#
_symmetry.space_group_name_H-M   'P 1'
#
loop_
_entity.id
_entity.type
_entity.pdbx_description
1 polymer ?
#
loop_
_entity_poly.entity_id
_entity_poly.type
_entity_poly.pdbx_seq_one_letter_code
_entity_poly.pdbx_strand_id
1 'polypeptide(L)' 'MTTIQVKDVPDEVADVFRRRAAEAGQSLQAYMRQYLIEAARERAKADYVRAVEENLAACATPGATAGSIDEVLREARGE' A
#
# COMPACT_ATOMS: atom_id res chain seq x y z
N MET A 1 3.34 -21.40 7.27
CA MET A 1 2.81 -21.41 5.89
C MET A 1 1.30 -21.33 6.02
N THR A 2 0.67 -20.29 5.45
CA THR A 2 -0.78 -20.08 5.56
C THR A 2 -1.41 -20.39 4.21
N THR A 3 -2.46 -21.20 4.22
CA THR A 3 -3.19 -21.59 3.00
C THR A 3 -4.51 -20.84 2.94
N ILE A 4 -4.78 -20.20 1.80
CA ILE A 4 -6.04 -19.52 1.53
C ILE A 4 -6.77 -20.33 0.45
N GLN A 5 -8.03 -20.68 0.72
CA GLN A 5 -8.92 -21.29 -0.27
C GLN A 5 -9.98 -20.27 -0.65
N VAL A 6 -10.09 -19.97 -1.95
CA VAL A 6 -11.14 -19.11 -2.50
C VAL A 6 -12.18 -20.03 -3.13
N LYS A 7 -13.40 -19.98 -2.59
CA LYS A 7 -14.52 -20.79 -3.07
C LYS A 7 -15.38 -19.98 -4.03
N ASP A 8 -16.17 -20.70 -4.83
CA ASP A 8 -17.22 -20.12 -5.68
C ASP A 8 -16.69 -19.04 -6.65
N VAL A 9 -15.47 -19.25 -7.17
CA VAL A 9 -14.91 -18.41 -8.23
C VAL A 9 -15.59 -18.80 -9.55
N PRO A 10 -16.25 -17.86 -10.24
CA PRO A 10 -16.83 -18.16 -11.55
C PRO A 10 -15.77 -18.65 -12.54
N ASP A 11 -16.12 -19.63 -13.37
CA ASP A 11 -15.18 -20.28 -14.28
C ASP A 11 -14.53 -19.29 -15.24
N GLU A 12 -15.30 -18.33 -15.74
CA GLU A 12 -14.83 -17.28 -16.63
C GLU A 12 -13.75 -16.40 -15.98
N VAL A 13 -13.84 -16.18 -14.67
CA VAL A 13 -12.85 -15.41 -13.92
C VAL A 13 -11.59 -16.24 -13.71
N ALA A 14 -11.74 -17.52 -13.35
CA ALA A 14 -10.63 -18.44 -13.18
C ALA A 14 -9.85 -18.64 -14.50
N ASP A 15 -10.54 -18.66 -15.64
CA ASP A 15 -9.95 -18.75 -16.97
C ASP A 15 -9.07 -17.54 -17.31
N VAL A 16 -9.52 -16.33 -16.96
CA VAL A 16 -8.72 -15.10 -17.15
C VAL A 16 -7.40 -15.20 -16.39
N PHE A 17 -7.43 -15.65 -15.14
CA PHE A 17 -6.21 -15.80 -14.34
C PHE A 17 -5.33 -16.94 -14.84
N ARG A 18 -5.90 -18.05 -15.31
CA ARG A 18 -5.13 -19.15 -15.93
C ARG A 18 -4.41 -18.69 -17.19
N ARG A 19 -5.07 -17.92 -18.05
CA ARG A 19 -4.45 -17.36 -19.25
C ARG A 19 -3.29 -16.42 -18.89
N ARG A 20 -3.50 -15.48 -17.96
CA ARG A 20 -2.45 -14.55 -17.51
C ARG A 20 -1.26 -15.27 -16.86
N ALA A 21 -1.52 -16.31 -16.08
CA ALA A 21 -0.46 -17.13 -15.48
C ALA A 21 0.36 -17.84 -16.57
N ALA A 22 -0.31 -18.41 -17.59
CA ALA A 22 0.36 -19.05 -18.72
C ALA A 22 1.20 -18.05 -19.54
N GLU A 23 0.67 -16.85 -19.81
CA GLU A 23 1.40 -15.77 -20.48
C GLU A 23 2.64 -15.34 -19.69
N ALA A 24 2.58 -15.37 -18.35
CA ALA A 24 3.70 -15.09 -17.47
C ALA A 24 4.66 -16.29 -17.27
N GLY A 25 4.37 -17.45 -17.87
CA GLY A 25 5.15 -18.68 -17.66
C GLY A 25 5.09 -19.22 -16.23
N GLN A 26 4.04 -18.89 -15.49
CA GLN A 26 3.86 -19.24 -14.08
C GLN A 26 2.70 -20.24 -13.91
N SER A 27 2.77 -21.07 -12.85
CA SER A 27 1.59 -21.80 -12.41
C SER A 27 0.54 -20.83 -11.87
N LEU A 28 -0.75 -21.18 -11.96
CA LEU A 28 -1.83 -20.36 -11.43
C LEU A 28 -1.62 -20.01 -9.95
N GLN A 29 -1.18 -20.98 -9.14
CA GLN A 29 -0.90 -20.75 -7.72
C GLN A 29 0.25 -19.75 -7.50
N ALA A 30 1.33 -19.83 -8.28
CA ALA A 30 2.45 -18.91 -8.18
C ALA A 30 2.03 -17.48 -8.58
N TYR A 31 1.29 -17.36 -9.67
CA TYR A 31 0.73 -16.09 -10.16
C TYR A 31 -0.19 -15.45 -9.12
N MET A 32 -1.17 -16.22 -8.60
CA MET A 32 -2.11 -15.72 -7.59
C MET A 32 -1.42 -15.31 -6.30
N ARG A 33 -0.38 -16.04 -5.86
CA ARG A 33 0.42 -15.66 -4.70
C ARG A 33 1.10 -14.31 -4.92
N GLN A 34 1.72 -14.10 -6.08
CA GLN A 34 2.36 -12.83 -6.40
C GLN A 34 1.34 -11.70 -6.45
N TYR A 35 0.22 -11.92 -7.13
CA TYR A 35 -0.89 -10.97 -7.19
C TYR A 35 -1.39 -10.56 -5.78
N LEU A 36 -1.59 -11.51 -4.87
CA LEU A 36 -2.01 -11.23 -3.49
C LEU A 36 -0.94 -10.47 -2.69
N ILE A 37 0.35 -10.77 -2.91
CA ILE A 37 1.44 -10.03 -2.25
C ILE A 37 1.48 -8.58 -2.74
N GLU A 38 1.32 -8.36 -4.05
CA GLU A 38 1.28 -7.03 -4.64
C GLU A 38 0.05 -6.26 -4.16
N ALA A 39 -1.13 -6.88 -4.20
CA ALA A 39 -2.37 -6.29 -3.71
C ALA A 39 -2.31 -5.94 -2.21
N ALA A 40 -1.61 -6.75 -1.39
CA ALA A 40 -1.42 -6.44 0.03
C ALA A 40 -0.38 -5.34 0.27
N ARG A 41 0.62 -5.20 -0.60
CA ARG A 41 1.62 -4.12 -0.55
C ARG A 41 1.03 -2.79 -0.97
N GLU A 42 0.11 -2.83 -1.94
CA GLU A 42 -0.73 -1.71 -2.31
C GLU A 42 -1.77 -1.48 -1.20
N ARG A 43 -1.29 -1.04 -0.02
CA ARG A 43 -2.13 -0.53 1.07
C ARG A 43 -3.20 0.34 0.44
N ALA A 44 -4.47 0.05 0.73
CA ALA A 44 -5.57 0.80 0.15
C ALA A 44 -5.31 2.28 0.43
N LYS A 45 -5.46 3.18 -0.55
CA LYS A 45 -5.25 4.63 -0.34
C LYS A 45 -5.98 5.15 0.90
N ALA A 46 -7.11 4.53 1.25
CA ALA A 46 -7.87 4.77 2.48
C ALA A 46 -7.09 4.46 3.77
N ASP A 47 -6.26 3.42 3.79
CA ASP A 47 -5.42 3.08 4.94
C ASP A 47 -4.29 4.10 5.16
N TYR A 48 -3.80 4.71 4.08
CA TYR A 48 -2.85 5.83 4.19
C TYR A 48 -3.50 7.07 4.79
N VAL A 49 -4.69 7.45 4.33
CA VAL A 49 -5.44 8.58 4.88
C VAL A 49 -5.73 8.34 6.36
N ARG A 50 -6.23 7.16 6.73
CA ARG A 50 -6.48 6.79 8.13
C ARG A 50 -5.21 6.86 8.98
N ALA A 51 -4.09 6.33 8.49
CA ALA A 51 -2.82 6.40 9.23
C ALA A 51 -2.34 7.84 9.41
N VAL A 52 -2.54 8.72 8.42
CA VAL A 52 -2.22 10.15 8.50
C VAL A 52 -3.14 10.83 9.53
N GLU A 53 -4.45 10.60 9.47
CA GLU A 53 -5.42 11.15 10.42
C GLU A 53 -5.15 10.72 11.86
N GLU A 54 -4.85 9.44 12.10
CA GLU A 54 -4.47 8.91 13.42
C GLU A 54 -3.19 9.58 13.95
N ASN A 55 -2.19 9.78 13.09
CA ASN A 55 -0.96 10.50 13.48
C ASN A 55 -1.23 11.97 13.77
N LEU A 56 -2.03 12.66 12.94
CA LEU A 56 -2.44 14.05 13.19
C LEU A 56 -3.22 14.20 14.50
N ALA A 57 -4.10 13.26 14.82
CA ALA A 57 -4.88 13.27 16.06
C ALA A 57 -4.01 12.97 17.29
N ALA A 58 -2.99 12.11 17.16
CA ALA A 58 -2.06 11.77 18.24
C ALA A 58 -0.97 12.85 18.45
N CYS A 59 -0.68 13.66 17.43
CA CYS A 59 0.28 14.75 17.52
C CYS A 59 -0.30 15.95 18.27
N ALA A 60 0.25 16.24 19.45
CA ALA A 60 -0.11 17.43 20.23
C ALA A 60 0.59 18.72 19.75
N THR A 61 1.55 18.62 18.82
CA THR A 61 2.27 19.77 18.28
C THR A 61 1.71 20.17 16.91
N PRO A 62 1.71 21.47 16.55
CA PRO A 62 1.13 21.98 15.29
C PRO A 62 1.80 21.47 14.00
N GLY A 63 2.82 20.63 14.09
CA GLY A 63 3.71 20.31 12.98
C GLY A 63 4.61 21.49 12.58
N ALA A 64 5.24 21.38 11.41
CA ALA A 64 6.05 22.46 10.86
C ALA A 64 5.13 23.61 10.39
N THR A 65 5.34 24.79 10.94
CA THR A 65 4.68 26.03 10.51
C THR A 65 5.61 26.82 9.60
N ALA A 66 5.05 27.72 8.79
CA ALA A 66 5.87 28.63 7.98
C ALA A 66 6.90 29.39 8.83
N GLY A 67 6.50 29.85 10.03
CA GLY A 67 7.39 30.52 10.97
C GLY A 67 8.53 29.64 11.49
N SER A 68 8.25 28.38 11.86
CA SER A 68 9.29 27.46 12.33
C SER A 68 10.24 27.01 11.22
N ILE A 69 9.73 26.93 9.98
CA ILE A 69 10.57 26.62 8.81
C ILE A 69 11.50 27.80 8.54
N ASP A 70 10.98 29.03 8.54
CA ASP A 70 11.77 30.24 8.33
C ASP A 70 12.82 30.46 9.43
N GLU A 71 12.50 30.09 10.67
CA GLU A 71 13.42 30.14 11.80
C GLU A 71 14.58 29.15 11.62
N VAL A 72 14.29 27.88 11.32
CA VAL A 72 15.33 26.87 11.03
C VAL A 72 16.17 27.26 9.81
N LEU A 73 15.56 27.86 8.79
CA LEU A 73 16.28 28.32 7.60
C LEU A 73 17.21 29.52 7.89
N ARG A 74 16.82 30.43 8.79
CA ARG A 74 17.68 31.54 9.24
C ARG A 74 18.85 31.03 10.07
N GLU A 75 18.58 30.12 11.01
CA GLU A 75 19.61 29.50 11.84
C GLU A 75 20.64 28.73 10.98
N ALA A 76 20.17 28.00 9.96
CA ALA A 76 21.05 27.30 9.01
C ALA A 76 21.88 28.26 8.12
N ARG A 77 21.42 29.51 7.94
CA ARG A 77 22.16 30.57 7.22
C ARG A 77 23.10 31.37 8.13
N GLY A 78 23.01 31.20 9.45
CA GLY A 78 23.85 31.90 10.43
C GLY A 78 23.43 33.36 10.69
N GLU A 79 22.16 33.69 10.45
CA GLU A 79 21.52 34.97 10.81
C GLU A 79 20.86 34.90 12.19
#